data_AF-A0A1F8H1A2-F1
#
_entry.id   AF-A0A1F8H1A2-F1
#
_cell.length_a   1.000
_cell.length_b   1.000
_cell.length_c   1.000
_cell.angle_alpha   90.00
_cell.angle_beta   90.00
_cell.angle_gamma   90.00
#
_symmetry.space_group_name_H-M   'P 1'
#
loop_
_entity.id
_entity.type
_entity.pdbx_description
1 polymer ?
#
loop_
_entity_poly.entity_id
_entity_poly.type
_entity_poly.pdbx_seq_one_letter_code
_entity_poly.pdbx_strand_id
1 'polypeptide(L)'
;MEFKEATKILDAILSKKNPPYFNSSWILKNAPKVYRFIWTNIRTENRDIDWDKVTRSLNHRFWKRWQHPRKRPKQYWDKKEVHRVLKIYKDKLYTFITALNDEDKYLRDIISVSLVRLAQNGNKSASKELSELLRYTIDHWIEYCWKLNRWRGYEDKIQEKIDCCIRRYRYTGSFMAYLFKTLEYSSWGFRLLHKHSLDEYIPGRTDKRRIDNVVQDPETGEIGMYDRANQSGMPDL
;
A
#
# COMPACT_ATOMS: atom_id res chain seq x y z
N MET A 1 -17.26 23.95 -22.95
CA MET A 1 -17.24 22.49 -22.79
C MET A 1 -17.14 22.20 -21.32
N GLU A 2 -18.10 21.46 -20.77
CA GLU A 2 -18.04 21.02 -19.38
C GLU A 2 -17.39 19.65 -19.25
N PHE A 3 -16.97 19.26 -18.04
CA PHE A 3 -16.33 17.96 -17.83
C PHE A 3 -17.25 16.79 -18.18
N LYS A 4 -18.53 16.84 -17.79
CA LYS A 4 -19.53 15.80 -18.13
C LYS A 4 -19.76 15.70 -19.63
N GLU A 5 -19.68 16.81 -20.35
CA GLU A 5 -19.83 16.85 -21.79
C GLU A 5 -18.60 16.22 -22.48
N ALA A 6 -17.40 16.57 -22.01
CA ALA A 6 -16.15 16.01 -22.51
C ALA A 6 -16.08 14.47 -22.36
N THR A 7 -16.54 13.94 -21.21
CA THR A 7 -16.56 12.49 -20.96
C THR A 7 -17.60 11.78 -21.82
N LYS A 8 -18.79 12.37 -22.02
CA LYS A 8 -19.81 11.84 -22.95
C LYS A 8 -19.30 11.76 -24.39
N ILE A 9 -18.63 12.81 -24.87
CA ILE A 9 -18.03 12.82 -26.21
C ILE A 9 -16.97 11.71 -26.31
N LEU A 10 -16.14 11.57 -25.28
CA LEU A 10 -15.10 10.53 -25.27
C LEU A 10 -15.71 9.13 -25.26
N ASP A 11 -16.73 8.87 -24.45
CA ASP A 11 -17.46 7.59 -24.42
C ASP A 11 -18.10 7.27 -25.76
N ALA A 12 -18.70 8.26 -26.45
CA ALA A 12 -19.29 8.08 -27.77
C ALA A 12 -18.22 7.68 -28.81
N ILE A 13 -17.05 8.34 -28.79
CA ILE A 13 -15.93 8.02 -29.70
C ILE A 13 -15.35 6.64 -29.39
N LEU A 14 -15.18 6.30 -28.11
CA LEU A 14 -14.73 4.97 -27.68
C LEU A 14 -15.71 3.88 -28.09
N SER A 15 -17.01 4.16 -28.02
CA SER A 15 -18.07 3.23 -28.44
C SER A 15 -18.06 3.03 -29.96
N LYS A 16 -17.89 4.11 -30.73
CA LYS A 16 -17.86 4.06 -32.20
C LYS A 16 -16.62 3.35 -32.74
N LYS A 17 -15.44 3.65 -32.19
CA LYS A 17 -14.17 3.05 -32.66
C LYS A 17 -13.85 1.71 -31.99
N ASN A 18 -14.50 1.42 -30.87
CA ASN A 18 -14.36 0.20 -30.08
C ASN A 18 -12.92 -0.32 -29.95
N PRO A 19 -11.95 0.51 -29.53
CA PRO A 19 -10.57 0.06 -29.46
C PRO A 19 -10.42 -1.06 -28.40
N PRO A 20 -9.56 -2.06 -28.63
CA PRO A 20 -9.25 -3.08 -27.63
C PRO A 20 -8.54 -2.47 -26.41
N TYR A 21 -7.73 -1.43 -26.63
CA TYR A 21 -7.06 -0.63 -25.61
C TYR A 21 -6.90 0.82 -26.07
N PHE A 22 -6.84 1.75 -25.12
CA PHE A 22 -6.60 3.17 -25.41
C PHE A 22 -5.76 3.83 -24.32
N ASN A 23 -5.10 4.93 -24.70
CA ASN A 23 -4.23 5.72 -23.83
C ASN A 23 -4.34 7.21 -24.18
N SER A 24 -3.57 8.07 -23.49
CA SER A 24 -3.56 9.52 -23.73
C SER A 24 -3.27 9.90 -25.19
N SER A 25 -2.31 9.23 -25.84
CA SER A 25 -1.97 9.44 -27.24
C SER A 25 -3.11 9.06 -28.19
N TRP A 26 -3.85 8.00 -27.86
CA TRP A 26 -5.05 7.61 -28.61
C TRP A 26 -6.13 8.70 -28.52
N ILE A 27 -6.36 9.26 -27.34
CA ILE A 27 -7.32 10.35 -27.14
C ILE A 27 -6.88 11.59 -27.92
N LEU A 28 -5.59 11.95 -27.88
CA LEU A 28 -5.05 13.06 -28.66
C LEU A 28 -5.31 12.90 -30.16
N LYS A 29 -5.12 11.69 -30.70
CA LYS A 29 -5.31 11.40 -32.13
C LYS A 29 -6.79 11.36 -32.55
N ASN A 30 -7.66 10.80 -31.70
CA ASN A 30 -9.05 10.50 -32.08
C ASN A 30 -10.07 11.53 -31.57
N ALA A 31 -9.73 12.28 -30.52
CA ALA A 31 -10.58 13.27 -29.88
C ALA A 31 -9.76 14.51 -29.43
N PRO A 32 -9.09 15.22 -30.36
CA PRO A 32 -8.15 16.30 -30.02
C PRO A 32 -8.80 17.45 -29.24
N LYS A 33 -10.07 17.78 -29.53
CA LYS A 33 -10.82 18.81 -28.79
C LYS A 33 -11.01 18.41 -27.32
N VAL A 34 -11.40 17.16 -27.07
CA VAL A 34 -11.56 16.61 -25.71
C VAL A 34 -10.21 16.54 -25.00
N TYR A 35 -9.16 16.09 -25.70
CA TYR A 35 -7.82 16.08 -25.14
C TYR A 35 -7.36 17.46 -24.69
N ARG A 36 -7.54 18.50 -25.52
CA ARG A 36 -7.18 19.88 -25.15
C ARG A 36 -7.95 20.38 -23.93
N PHE A 37 -9.24 20.06 -23.85
CA PHE A 37 -10.05 20.41 -22.68
C PHE A 37 -9.54 19.72 -21.41
N ILE A 38 -9.29 18.40 -21.47
CA ILE A 38 -8.74 17.62 -20.36
C ILE A 38 -7.37 18.18 -19.94
N TRP A 39 -6.50 18.44 -20.91
CA TRP A 39 -5.20 19.05 -20.68
C TRP A 39 -5.35 20.38 -19.93
N THR A 40 -6.25 21.28 -20.32
CA THR A 40 -6.34 22.57 -19.66
C THR A 40 -6.98 22.50 -18.27
N ASN A 41 -8.03 21.68 -18.09
CA ASN A 41 -8.92 21.81 -16.93
C ASN A 41 -8.80 20.69 -15.88
N ILE A 42 -8.23 19.54 -16.22
CA ILE A 42 -8.22 18.37 -15.34
C ILE A 42 -6.80 18.12 -14.86
N ARG A 43 -6.46 18.75 -13.74
CA ARG A 43 -5.11 18.78 -13.18
C ARG A 43 -5.02 18.12 -11.80
N THR A 44 -3.90 17.47 -11.54
CA THR A 44 -3.46 17.01 -10.22
C THR A 44 -2.84 18.18 -9.43
N GLU A 45 -2.50 17.95 -8.17
CA GLU A 45 -1.82 18.88 -7.25
C GLU A 45 -0.47 19.36 -7.80
N ASN A 46 0.17 18.58 -8.68
CA ASN A 46 1.42 18.94 -9.37
C ASN A 46 1.22 19.46 -10.80
N ARG A 47 -0.01 19.81 -11.17
CA ARG A 47 -0.37 20.35 -12.49
C ARG A 47 -0.17 19.36 -13.64
N ASP A 48 -0.04 18.06 -13.37
CA ASP A 48 -0.15 17.01 -14.38
C ASP A 48 -1.62 16.72 -14.70
N ILE A 49 -1.89 16.03 -15.80
CA ILE A 49 -3.27 15.63 -16.14
C ILE A 49 -3.74 14.53 -15.17
N ASP A 50 -4.90 14.73 -14.56
CA ASP A 50 -5.53 13.69 -13.74
C ASP A 50 -6.32 12.70 -14.62
N TRP A 51 -5.59 11.74 -15.21
CA TRP A 51 -6.19 10.69 -16.04
C TRP A 51 -7.11 9.75 -15.25
N ASP A 52 -6.96 9.63 -13.93
CA ASP A 52 -7.82 8.75 -13.15
C ASP A 52 -9.21 9.38 -12.98
N LYS A 53 -9.27 10.70 -12.78
CA LYS A 53 -10.54 11.44 -12.79
C LYS A 53 -11.26 11.30 -14.13
N VAL A 54 -10.51 11.37 -15.24
CA VAL A 54 -11.07 11.13 -16.58
C VAL A 54 -11.57 9.70 -16.72
N THR A 55 -10.76 8.70 -16.40
CA THR A 55 -11.12 7.29 -16.62
C THR A 55 -12.29 6.84 -15.73
N ARG A 56 -12.35 7.26 -14.46
CA ARG A 56 -13.47 6.96 -13.56
C ARG A 56 -14.81 7.57 -13.99
N SER A 57 -14.78 8.62 -14.81
CA SER A 57 -15.99 9.26 -15.33
C SER A 57 -16.46 8.72 -16.68
N LEU A 58 -15.68 7.81 -17.29
CA LEU A 58 -16.10 7.05 -18.47
C LEU A 58 -16.97 5.86 -18.07
N ASN A 59 -17.63 5.25 -19.05
CA ASN A 59 -18.36 3.99 -18.83
C ASN A 59 -17.42 2.88 -18.31
N HIS A 60 -17.87 2.15 -17.28
CA HIS A 60 -17.12 1.07 -16.62
C HIS A 60 -16.52 0.03 -17.58
N ARG A 61 -17.17 -0.24 -18.72
CA ARG A 61 -16.66 -1.17 -19.75
C ARG A 61 -15.31 -0.76 -20.34
N PHE A 62 -15.01 0.53 -20.32
CA PHE A 62 -13.77 1.07 -20.88
C PHE A 62 -12.65 1.19 -19.85
N TRP A 63 -12.93 1.12 -18.55
CA TRP A 63 -11.92 1.26 -17.49
C TRP A 63 -10.81 0.22 -17.64
N LYS A 64 -11.18 -1.04 -17.92
CA LYS A 64 -10.23 -2.14 -18.11
C LYS A 64 -9.39 -2.02 -19.38
N ARG A 65 -9.81 -1.18 -20.34
CA ARG A 65 -9.13 -0.97 -21.63
C ARG A 65 -8.16 0.22 -21.58
N TRP A 66 -8.19 1.01 -20.52
CA TRP A 66 -7.23 2.09 -20.32
C TRP A 66 -5.83 1.52 -20.07
N GLN A 67 -4.86 2.00 -20.83
CA GLN A 67 -3.45 1.68 -20.66
C GLN A 67 -2.69 2.93 -20.23
N HIS A 68 -2.19 2.91 -19.00
CA HIS A 68 -1.18 3.88 -18.59
C HIS A 68 0.09 3.69 -19.44
N PRO A 69 0.76 4.78 -19.85
CA PRO A 69 2.02 4.69 -20.57
C PRO A 69 3.03 3.86 -19.76
N ARG A 70 3.42 2.67 -20.27
CA ARG A 70 4.31 1.73 -19.56
C ARG A 70 5.79 2.10 -19.60
N LYS A 71 6.14 3.39 -19.66
CA LYS A 71 7.54 3.78 -19.55
C LYS A 71 7.91 3.73 -18.07
N ARG A 72 8.92 2.92 -17.72
CA ARG A 72 9.54 3.02 -16.39
C ARG A 72 10.06 4.44 -16.27
N PRO A 73 9.50 5.28 -15.37
CA PRO A 73 9.96 6.64 -15.26
C PRO A 73 11.40 6.63 -14.77
N LYS A 74 12.17 7.62 -15.22
CA LYS A 74 13.51 7.85 -14.68
C LYS A 74 13.34 8.22 -13.21
N GLN A 75 14.04 7.52 -12.33
CA GLN A 75 13.97 7.80 -10.91
C GLN A 75 14.62 9.14 -10.59
N TYR A 76 14.00 9.92 -9.70
CA TYR A 76 14.51 11.21 -9.25
C TYR A 76 14.20 11.44 -7.76
N TRP A 77 14.89 12.41 -7.18
CA TRP A 77 14.68 12.84 -5.80
C TRP A 77 14.20 14.28 -5.80
N ASP A 78 12.91 14.49 -5.49
CA ASP A 78 12.38 15.85 -5.31
C ASP A 78 11.46 15.89 -4.09
N LYS A 79 11.99 16.39 -2.98
CA LYS A 79 11.22 16.62 -1.75
C LYS A 79 10.27 17.81 -1.86
N LYS A 80 10.53 18.78 -2.74
CA LYS A 80 9.66 19.96 -2.89
C LYS A 80 8.32 19.56 -3.48
N GLU A 81 8.33 18.63 -4.44
CA GLU A 81 7.11 18.07 -5.03
C GLU A 81 6.25 17.35 -3.99
N VAL A 82 6.87 16.51 -3.16
CA VAL A 82 6.18 15.84 -2.04
C VAL A 82 5.62 16.87 -1.07
N HIS A 83 6.41 17.88 -0.70
CA HIS A 83 5.97 18.92 0.22
C HIS A 83 4.81 19.74 -0.33
N ARG A 84 4.73 19.99 -1.64
CA ARG A 84 3.57 20.67 -2.25
C ARG A 84 2.28 19.87 -2.03
N VAL A 85 2.32 18.56 -2.24
CA VAL A 85 1.16 17.68 -2.00
C VAL A 85 0.81 17.66 -0.50
N LEU A 86 1.79 17.39 0.36
CA LEU A 86 1.54 17.30 1.81
C LEU A 86 1.09 18.63 2.43
N LYS A 87 1.56 19.77 1.92
CA LYS A 87 1.19 21.09 2.42
C LYS A 87 -0.31 21.36 2.27
N ILE A 88 -0.95 20.82 1.24
CA ILE A 88 -2.40 20.94 1.03
C ILE A 88 -3.19 20.23 2.13
N TYR A 89 -2.62 19.13 2.67
CA TYR A 89 -3.26 18.25 3.64
C TYR A 89 -2.59 18.26 5.02
N LYS A 90 -1.81 19.31 5.33
CA LYS A 90 -0.92 19.32 6.50
C LYS A 90 -1.68 19.06 7.81
N ASP A 91 -2.86 19.66 7.95
CA ASP A 91 -3.75 19.49 9.11
C ASP A 91 -4.53 18.17 9.11
N LYS A 92 -4.46 17.39 8.02
CA LYS A 92 -5.15 16.11 7.82
C LYS A 92 -4.22 14.89 7.85
N LEU A 93 -2.92 15.08 8.03
CA LEU A 93 -1.96 13.95 8.08
C LEU A 93 -2.17 13.03 9.29
N TYR A 94 -2.83 13.52 10.35
CA TYR A 94 -3.20 12.72 11.51
C TYR A 94 -4.05 11.49 11.16
N THR A 95 -4.76 11.53 10.02
CA THR A 95 -5.60 10.43 9.52
C THR A 95 -4.82 9.12 9.30
N PHE A 96 -3.49 9.19 9.11
CA PHE A 96 -2.60 8.03 9.04
C PHE A 96 -2.32 7.38 10.41
N ILE A 97 -2.48 8.12 11.50
CA ILE A 97 -2.32 7.64 12.87
C ILE A 97 -3.67 7.17 13.41
N THR A 98 -4.68 8.03 13.37
CA THR A 98 -6.03 7.73 13.83
C THR A 98 -7.04 8.28 12.82
N ALA A 99 -7.92 7.40 12.33
CA ALA A 99 -9.05 7.79 11.49
C ALA A 99 -10.33 7.59 12.31
N LEU A 100 -10.99 8.67 12.68
CA LEU A 100 -12.13 8.64 13.61
C LEU A 100 -13.44 8.32 12.89
N ASN A 101 -13.55 8.72 11.63
CA ASN A 101 -14.75 8.56 10.82
C ASN A 101 -14.41 8.11 9.38
N ASP A 102 -15.45 7.92 8.56
CA ASP A 102 -15.26 7.51 7.16
C ASP A 102 -14.70 8.62 6.27
N GLU A 103 -14.88 9.89 6.66
CA GLU A 103 -14.27 11.03 5.97
C GLU A 103 -12.74 11.03 6.12
N ASP A 104 -12.23 10.76 7.32
CA ASP A 104 -10.80 10.60 7.59
C ASP A 104 -10.20 9.44 6.78
N LYS A 105 -10.92 8.31 6.70
CA LYS A 105 -10.49 7.16 5.88
C LYS A 105 -10.42 7.55 4.41
N TYR A 106 -11.40 8.31 3.92
CA TYR A 106 -11.42 8.81 2.56
C TYR A 106 -10.29 9.82 2.29
N LEU A 107 -10.04 10.76 3.20
CA LEU A 107 -8.91 11.70 3.12
C LEU A 107 -7.56 10.99 3.11
N ARG A 108 -7.36 10.00 3.98
CA ARG A 108 -6.15 9.18 3.99
C ARG A 108 -5.94 8.48 2.65
N ASP A 109 -7.01 7.94 2.06
CA ASP A 109 -6.94 7.29 0.76
C ASP A 109 -6.57 8.28 -0.35
N ILE A 110 -7.15 9.49 -0.36
CA ILE A 110 -6.79 10.57 -1.29
C ILE A 110 -5.30 10.89 -1.19
N ILE A 111 -4.81 11.18 0.04
CA ILE A 111 -3.41 11.55 0.26
C ILE A 111 -2.49 10.42 -0.21
N SER A 112 -2.84 9.18 0.13
CA SER A 112 -2.10 7.99 -0.30
C SER A 112 -2.03 7.90 -1.82
N VAL A 113 -3.16 8.04 -2.52
CA VAL A 113 -3.21 7.99 -3.98
C VAL A 113 -2.37 9.11 -4.61
N SER A 114 -2.42 10.33 -4.10
CA SER A 114 -1.63 11.45 -4.62
C SER A 114 -0.12 11.21 -4.46
N LEU A 115 0.32 10.61 -3.34
CA LEU A 115 1.72 10.22 -3.17
C LEU A 115 2.12 9.00 -4.02
N VAL A 116 1.22 8.03 -4.21
CA VAL A 116 1.44 6.89 -5.12
C VAL A 116 1.68 7.38 -6.54
N ARG A 117 0.95 8.39 -7.01
CA ARG A 117 1.16 9.00 -8.34
C ARG A 117 2.57 9.53 -8.50
N LEU A 118 3.05 10.27 -7.52
CA LEU A 118 4.42 10.80 -7.53
C LEU A 118 5.47 9.69 -7.52
N ALA A 119 5.28 8.68 -6.66
CA ALA A 119 6.18 7.55 -6.58
C ALA A 119 6.21 6.75 -7.90
N GLN A 120 5.04 6.50 -8.50
CA GLN A 120 4.93 5.83 -9.80
C GLN A 120 5.48 6.66 -10.96
N ASN A 121 5.53 8.00 -10.83
CA ASN A 121 6.20 8.89 -11.78
C ASN A 121 7.73 8.92 -11.60
N GLY A 122 8.28 8.22 -10.61
CA GLY A 122 9.71 8.07 -10.39
C GLY A 122 10.26 8.84 -9.18
N ASN A 123 9.42 9.57 -8.43
CA ASN A 123 9.87 10.31 -7.27
C ASN A 123 10.16 9.37 -6.08
N LYS A 124 11.44 9.14 -5.79
CA LYS A 124 11.86 8.30 -4.66
C LYS A 124 11.53 8.92 -3.30
N SER A 125 11.53 10.25 -3.18
CA SER A 125 11.12 10.93 -1.95
C SER A 125 9.66 10.63 -1.62
N ALA A 126 8.78 10.63 -2.63
CA ALA A 126 7.37 10.32 -2.43
C ALA A 126 7.15 8.88 -1.96
N SER A 127 7.88 7.92 -2.54
CA SER A 127 7.81 6.52 -2.13
C SER A 127 8.25 6.33 -0.68
N LYS A 128 9.33 7.01 -0.28
CA LYS A 128 9.84 6.95 1.10
C LYS A 128 8.85 7.56 2.08
N GLU A 129 8.40 8.78 1.82
CA GLU A 129 7.46 9.51 2.67
C GLU A 129 6.13 8.76 2.82
N LEU A 130 5.59 8.24 1.72
CA LEU A 130 4.38 7.44 1.75
C LEU A 130 4.58 6.16 2.58
N SER A 131 5.73 5.50 2.45
CA SER A 131 6.01 4.30 3.25
C SER A 131 6.03 4.60 4.75
N GLU A 132 6.67 5.71 5.14
CA GLU A 132 6.71 6.19 6.54
C GLU A 132 5.29 6.48 7.06
N LEU A 133 4.46 7.20 6.29
CA LEU A 133 3.07 7.47 6.66
C LEU A 133 2.23 6.19 6.78
N LEU A 134 2.39 5.27 5.84
CA LEU A 134 1.66 4.00 5.86
C LEU A 134 2.07 3.11 7.04
N ARG A 135 3.27 3.28 7.61
CA ARG A 135 3.67 2.52 8.80
C ARG A 135 2.79 2.76 9.98
N TYR A 136 2.47 4.01 10.30
CA TYR A 136 1.54 4.32 11.39
C TYR A 136 0.21 3.57 11.23
N THR A 137 -0.33 3.51 10.01
CA THR A 137 -1.58 2.81 9.75
C THR A 137 -1.44 1.29 9.81
N ILE A 138 -0.36 0.72 9.24
CA ILE A 138 -0.14 -0.72 9.24
C ILE A 138 0.16 -1.23 10.65
N ASP A 139 0.97 -0.52 11.42
CA ASP A 139 1.33 -0.90 12.79
C ASP A 139 0.06 -0.93 13.66
N HIS A 140 -0.81 0.07 13.52
CA HIS A 140 -2.14 0.05 14.12
C HIS A 140 -2.98 -1.16 13.63
N TRP A 141 -2.95 -1.49 12.34
CA TRP A 141 -3.64 -2.71 11.88
C TRP A 141 -3.05 -3.99 12.47
N ILE A 142 -1.74 -4.09 12.62
CA ILE A 142 -1.07 -5.27 13.19
C ILE A 142 -1.42 -5.41 14.68
N GLU A 143 -1.51 -4.30 15.40
CA GLU A 143 -1.85 -4.27 16.81
C GLU A 143 -3.31 -4.67 17.06
N TYR A 144 -4.26 -4.12 16.29
CA TYR A 144 -5.70 -4.24 16.58
C TYR A 144 -6.46 -5.22 15.66
N CYS A 145 -5.88 -5.68 14.54
CA CYS A 145 -6.54 -6.61 13.62
C CYS A 145 -5.89 -8.00 13.64
N TRP A 146 -6.64 -8.99 14.14
CA TRP A 146 -6.21 -10.39 14.18
C TRP A 146 -5.78 -10.96 12.82
N LYS A 147 -6.27 -10.41 11.71
CA LYS A 147 -5.91 -10.84 10.35
C LYS A 147 -4.50 -10.45 9.96
N LEU A 148 -4.00 -9.34 10.53
CA LEU A 148 -2.69 -8.77 10.23
C LEU A 148 -1.69 -8.92 11.35
N ASN A 149 -2.10 -9.38 12.54
CA ASN A 149 -1.19 -9.63 13.68
C ASN A 149 0.04 -10.50 13.32
N ARG A 150 -0.08 -11.39 12.33
CA ARG A 150 0.99 -12.28 11.85
C ARG A 150 2.16 -11.54 11.22
N TRP A 151 1.98 -10.26 10.86
CA TRP A 151 3.02 -9.40 10.32
C TRP A 151 3.95 -8.82 11.37
N ARG A 152 3.64 -8.96 12.67
CA ARG A 152 4.51 -8.48 13.74
C ARG A 152 5.86 -9.19 13.68
N GLY A 153 6.96 -8.43 13.66
CA GLY A 153 8.33 -8.94 13.51
C GLY A 153 8.75 -9.20 12.06
N TYR A 154 7.95 -8.79 11.07
CA TYR A 154 8.27 -8.90 9.64
C TYR A 154 8.38 -7.52 8.97
N GLU A 155 9.01 -6.57 9.64
CA GLU A 155 9.07 -5.16 9.27
C GLU A 155 9.67 -4.97 7.88
N ASP A 156 10.76 -5.67 7.56
CA ASP A 156 11.39 -5.61 6.23
C ASP A 156 10.45 -6.09 5.11
N LYS A 157 9.70 -7.17 5.36
CA LYS A 157 8.75 -7.72 4.38
C LYS A 157 7.57 -6.79 4.17
N ILE A 158 7.12 -6.07 5.21
CA ILE A 158 6.05 -5.07 5.04
C ILE A 158 6.54 -3.97 4.09
N GLN A 159 7.81 -3.54 4.19
CA GLN A 159 8.34 -2.49 3.33
C GLN A 159 8.35 -2.96 1.86
N GLU A 160 8.78 -4.19 1.62
CA GLU A 160 8.73 -4.80 0.28
C GLU A 160 7.30 -4.85 -0.27
N LYS A 161 6.32 -5.16 0.58
CA LYS A 161 4.90 -5.18 0.18
C LYS A 161 4.36 -3.80 -0.13
N ILE A 162 4.68 -2.79 0.67
CA ILE A 162 4.31 -1.40 0.39
C ILE A 162 4.86 -0.99 -0.97
N ASP A 163 6.16 -1.20 -1.21
CA ASP A 163 6.82 -0.89 -2.49
C ASP A 163 6.14 -1.59 -3.66
N CYS A 164 5.80 -2.88 -3.51
CA CYS A 164 5.07 -3.63 -4.52
C CYS A 164 3.66 -3.07 -4.78
N CYS A 165 2.94 -2.70 -3.72
CA CYS A 165 1.62 -2.09 -3.81
C CYS A 165 1.69 -0.75 -4.55
N ILE A 166 2.62 0.13 -4.17
CA ILE A 166 2.85 1.42 -4.83
C ILE A 166 3.11 1.20 -6.32
N ARG A 167 3.98 0.27 -6.71
CA ARG A 167 4.31 0.01 -8.12
C ARG A 167 3.15 -0.58 -8.93
N ARG A 168 2.29 -1.39 -8.31
CA ARG A 168 1.25 -2.18 -9.01
C ARG A 168 -0.14 -1.55 -9.00
N TYR A 169 -0.36 -0.56 -8.14
CA TYR A 169 -1.66 0.09 -8.01
C TYR A 169 -2.09 0.73 -9.33
N ARG A 170 -3.34 0.47 -9.75
CA ARG A 170 -3.89 0.92 -11.05
C ARG A 170 -4.94 2.03 -10.91
N TYR A 171 -4.97 2.71 -9.76
CA TYR A 171 -5.93 3.79 -9.49
C TYR A 171 -7.41 3.39 -9.57
N THR A 172 -7.68 2.09 -9.47
CA THR A 172 -9.03 1.52 -9.40
C THR A 172 -9.41 1.22 -7.96
N GLY A 173 -10.37 1.96 -7.41
CA GLY A 173 -10.82 1.81 -6.03
C GLY A 173 -9.95 2.55 -5.01
N SER A 174 -9.91 2.04 -3.78
CA SER A 174 -9.10 2.58 -2.68
C SER A 174 -7.73 1.92 -2.63
N PHE A 175 -6.69 2.73 -2.50
CA PHE A 175 -5.33 2.24 -2.27
C PHE A 175 -5.20 1.57 -0.90
N MET A 176 -5.79 2.16 0.15
CA MET A 176 -5.75 1.61 1.50
C MET A 176 -6.42 0.23 1.57
N ALA A 177 -7.57 0.06 0.91
CA ALA A 177 -8.25 -1.22 0.82
C ALA A 177 -7.41 -2.27 0.06
N TYR A 178 -6.79 -1.86 -1.05
CA TYR A 178 -5.88 -2.71 -1.82
C TYR A 178 -4.66 -3.16 -1.01
N LEU A 179 -4.04 -2.23 -0.27
CA LEU A 179 -2.90 -2.53 0.60
C LEU A 179 -3.29 -3.50 1.72
N PHE A 180 -4.39 -3.22 2.43
CA PHE A 180 -4.91 -4.09 3.48
C PHE A 180 -5.14 -5.52 2.97
N LYS A 181 -5.85 -5.67 1.85
CA LYS A 181 -6.12 -6.99 1.25
C LYS A 181 -4.85 -7.70 0.82
N THR A 182 -3.87 -6.97 0.30
CA THR A 182 -2.58 -7.54 -0.11
C THR A 182 -1.83 -8.10 1.10
N LEU A 183 -1.81 -7.38 2.22
CA LEU A 183 -1.21 -7.85 3.48
C LEU A 183 -2.00 -9.03 4.06
N GLU A 184 -3.34 -8.98 4.03
CA GLU A 184 -4.22 -10.06 4.52
C GLU A 184 -3.94 -11.36 3.78
N TYR A 185 -3.90 -11.36 2.45
CA TYR A 185 -3.64 -12.58 1.68
C TYR A 185 -2.17 -13.02 1.75
N SER A 186 -1.23 -12.08 1.84
CA SER A 186 0.19 -12.40 1.94
C SER A 186 0.57 -13.00 3.31
N SER A 187 -0.25 -12.82 4.35
CA SER A 187 0.01 -13.35 5.70
C SER A 187 -0.29 -14.84 5.86
N TRP A 188 -0.99 -15.46 4.89
CA TRP A 188 -1.43 -16.85 5.00
C TRP A 188 -0.29 -17.87 5.01
N GLY A 189 0.91 -17.49 4.53
CA GLY A 189 2.12 -18.30 4.60
C GLY A 189 3.05 -17.97 5.77
N PHE A 190 2.68 -17.04 6.67
CA PHE A 190 3.57 -16.58 7.73
C PHE A 190 3.45 -17.44 8.98
N ARG A 191 4.60 -17.84 9.53
CA ARG A 191 4.69 -18.38 10.89
C ARG A 191 4.63 -17.20 11.87
N LEU A 192 3.79 -17.28 12.88
CA LEU A 192 3.76 -16.29 13.96
C LEU A 192 5.10 -16.32 14.69
N LEU A 193 5.87 -15.22 14.62
CA LEU A 193 7.14 -15.09 15.34
C LEU A 193 6.94 -15.06 16.87
N HIS A 194 5.72 -14.74 17.33
CA HIS A 194 5.29 -14.90 18.71
C HIS A 194 5.53 -16.31 19.28
N LYS A 195 5.55 -17.36 18.43
CA LYS A 195 5.88 -18.72 18.88
C LYS A 195 7.33 -18.86 19.38
N HIS A 196 8.17 -17.85 19.16
CA HIS A 196 9.57 -17.79 19.56
C HIS A 196 9.91 -16.57 20.42
N SER A 197 8.92 -15.81 20.91
CA SER A 197 9.20 -14.76 21.88
C SER A 197 9.69 -15.39 23.19
N LEU A 198 10.91 -15.02 23.61
CA LEU A 198 11.51 -15.47 24.87
C LEU A 198 10.82 -14.85 26.09
N ASP A 199 10.20 -13.68 25.91
CA ASP A 199 9.52 -12.93 26.97
C ASP A 199 8.10 -13.44 27.26
N GLU A 200 7.56 -14.32 26.42
CA GLU A 200 6.26 -14.95 26.68
C GLU A 200 6.34 -15.97 27.81
N TYR A 201 5.29 -15.99 28.63
CA TYR A 201 5.07 -17.03 29.62
C TYR A 201 4.87 -18.39 28.94
N ILE A 202 5.43 -19.44 29.53
CA ILE A 202 5.26 -20.81 29.05
C ILE A 202 3.77 -21.18 29.20
N PRO A 203 3.10 -21.73 28.16
CA PRO A 203 1.71 -22.15 28.26
C PRO A 203 1.48 -23.07 29.48
N GLY A 204 0.59 -22.66 30.39
CA GLY A 204 0.32 -23.38 31.64
C GLY A 204 1.16 -22.97 32.85
N ARG A 205 2.07 -21.98 32.72
CA ARG A 205 2.84 -21.40 33.83
C ARG A 205 2.80 -19.87 33.77
N THR A 206 2.26 -19.24 34.81
CA THR A 206 2.20 -17.77 34.94
C THR A 206 3.47 -17.15 35.51
N ASP A 207 4.41 -17.97 35.96
CA ASP A 207 5.63 -17.57 36.69
C ASP A 207 6.92 -17.74 35.87
N LYS A 208 6.89 -18.47 34.75
CA LYS A 208 8.07 -18.78 33.94
C LYS A 208 7.96 -18.29 32.52
N ARG A 209 8.96 -17.54 32.08
CA ARG A 209 9.10 -17.08 30.70
C ARG A 209 9.93 -18.07 29.90
N ARG A 210 9.76 -18.09 28.59
CA ARG A 210 10.52 -19.00 27.71
C ARG A 210 12.04 -18.74 27.77
N ILE A 211 12.47 -17.52 28.11
CA ILE A 211 13.88 -17.18 28.33
C ILE A 211 14.51 -17.99 29.46
N ASP A 212 13.72 -18.36 30.48
CA ASP A 212 14.21 -19.10 31.65
C ASP A 212 14.60 -20.55 31.29
N ASN A 213 14.20 -21.02 30.11
CA ASN A 213 14.56 -22.35 29.58
C ASN A 213 15.73 -22.28 28.60
N VAL A 214 16.31 -21.11 28.32
CA VAL A 214 17.48 -21.00 27.45
C VAL A 214 18.70 -21.41 28.26
N VAL A 215 19.37 -22.48 27.83
CA VAL A 215 20.59 -23.00 28.47
C VAL A 215 21.73 -22.89 27.49
N GLN A 216 22.87 -22.41 27.97
CA GLN A 216 24.12 -22.40 27.23
C GLN A 216 24.95 -23.60 27.67
N ASP A 217 25.36 -24.43 26.73
CA ASP A 217 26.29 -25.52 26.99
C ASP A 217 27.67 -24.94 27.35
N PRO A 218 28.20 -25.20 28.55
CA PRO A 218 29.47 -24.65 29.00
C PRO A 218 30.69 -25.18 28.24
N GLU A 219 30.58 -26.31 27.54
CA GLU A 219 31.72 -26.90 26.81
C GLU A 219 31.77 -26.46 25.34
N THR A 220 30.62 -26.32 24.70
CA THR A 220 30.52 -26.01 23.25
C THR A 220 30.12 -24.55 22.99
N GLY A 221 29.59 -23.84 23.99
CA GLY A 221 29.04 -22.49 23.84
C GLY A 221 27.73 -22.43 23.08
N GLU A 222 27.15 -23.58 22.70
CA GLU A 222 25.89 -23.66 21.96
C GLU A 222 24.70 -23.27 22.86
N ILE A 223 23.76 -22.51 22.29
CA ILE A 223 22.56 -22.03 22.99
C ILE A 223 21.38 -22.91 22.58
N GLY A 224 20.79 -23.61 23.54
CA GLY A 224 19.63 -24.48 23.36
C GLY A 224 18.43 -24.07 24.23
N MET A 225 17.24 -24.62 23.92
CA MET A 225 16.08 -24.55 24.82
C MET A 225 15.90 -25.87 25.55
N TYR A 226 15.82 -25.84 26.87
CA TYR A 226 15.59 -27.00 27.72
C TYR A 226 14.08 -27.33 27.74
N ASP A 227 13.70 -28.43 27.10
CA ASP A 227 12.31 -28.91 27.08
C ASP A 227 12.19 -30.18 27.94
N ARG A 228 11.55 -30.06 29.12
CA ARG A 228 11.39 -31.19 30.08
C ARG A 228 10.53 -32.35 29.54
N ALA A 229 9.90 -32.20 28.37
CA ALA A 229 9.03 -33.21 27.78
C ALA A 229 9.76 -34.48 27.29
N ASN A 230 11.10 -34.46 27.18
CA ASN A 230 11.89 -35.59 26.68
C ASN A 230 12.43 -36.56 27.76
N GLN A 231 12.03 -36.44 29.02
CA GLN A 231 12.29 -37.49 30.03
C GLN A 231 11.06 -38.39 30.19
N SER A 232 10.87 -39.31 29.25
CA SER A 232 10.17 -40.58 29.50
C SER A 232 11.08 -41.72 29.07
N GLY A 233 12.14 -41.94 29.85
CA GLY A 233 13.06 -43.03 29.61
C GLY A 233 14.35 -42.90 30.38
N MET A 234 14.34 -43.25 31.67
CA MET A 234 15.28 -44.16 32.34
C MET A 234 15.12 -44.03 33.87
N PRO A 235 15.37 -45.11 34.64
CA PRO A 235 14.68 -45.44 35.87
C PRO A 235 15.38 -44.88 37.10
N ASP A 236 14.60 -44.78 38.17
CA ASP A 236 15.07 -44.52 39.52
C ASP A 236 16.20 -45.48 39.92
N LEU A 237 17.33 -44.89 40.34
CA LEU A 237 18.21 -45.39 41.40
C LEU A 237 18.89 -44.19 42.08
#